data_AF-A0A9E2I3C3-F1
#
_entry.id   AF-A0A9E2I3C3-F1
#
_cell.length_a   1.000
_cell.length_b   1.000
_cell.length_c   1.000
_cell.angle_alpha   90.00
_cell.angle_beta   90.00
_cell.angle_gamma   90.00
#
_symmetry.space_group_name_H-M   'P 1'
#
loop_
_entity.id
_entity.type
_entity.pdbx_description
1 polymer ?
#
loop_
_entity_poly.entity_id
_entity_poly.type
_entity_poly.pdbx_seq_one_letter_code
_entity_poly.pdbx_strand_id
1 'polypeptide(L)' 'MKRTISFLSGAVMGGLVGATLALLLTPASGDDLRAKMQAQAQRIQAEVKEAAAARRNELEEQLITLRKPRD' A
#
# COMPACT_ATOMS: atom_id res chain seq x y z
N MET A 1 43.39 6.36 -21.30
CA MET A 1 42.63 5.12 -21.55
C MET A 1 42.74 4.08 -20.42
N LYS A 2 43.94 3.75 -19.89
CA LYS A 2 44.06 2.73 -18.83
C LYS A 2 43.28 3.05 -17.53
N ARG A 3 43.23 4.33 -17.15
CA ARG A 3 42.55 4.80 -15.93
C ARG A 3 41.02 4.72 -16.01
N THR A 4 40.45 5.01 -17.18
CA THR A 4 39.02 4.89 -17.43
C THR A 4 38.57 3.43 -17.47
N ILE A 5 39.40 2.54 -18.03
CA ILE A 5 39.14 1.09 -18.05
C ILE A 5 39.19 0.51 -16.63
N SER A 6 40.18 0.90 -15.83
CA SER A 6 40.27 0.49 -14.42
C SER A 6 39.07 0.96 -13.61
N PHE A 7 38.64 2.22 -13.79
CA PHE A 7 37.41 2.72 -13.17
C PHE A 7 36.17 1.91 -13.58
N LEU A 8 36.01 1.63 -14.88
CA LEU A 8 34.87 0.88 -15.40
C LEU A 8 34.84 -0.55 -14.82
N SER A 9 36.01 -1.20 -14.69
CA SER A 9 36.10 -2.52 -14.05
C SER A 9 35.66 -2.48 -12.59
N GLY A 10 36.05 -1.44 -11.84
CA GLY A 10 35.62 -1.24 -10.46
C GLY A 10 34.13 -0.96 -10.35
N ALA A 11 33.57 -0.16 -11.26
CA ALA A 11 32.14 0.13 -11.31
C ALA A 11 31.30 -1.12 -11.62
N VAL A 12 31.77 -1.97 -12.54
CA VAL A 12 31.09 -3.25 -12.83
C VAL A 12 31.14 -4.18 -11.63
N MET A 13 32.31 -4.31 -10.98
CA MET A 13 32.46 -5.19 -9.82
C MET A 13 31.65 -4.70 -8.62
N GLY A 14 31.68 -3.39 -8.34
CA GLY A 14 30.88 -2.76 -7.31
C GLY A 14 29.38 -2.84 -7.60
N GLY A 15 28.98 -2.67 -8.87
CA GLY A 15 27.60 -2.82 -9.31
C GLY A 15 27.08 -4.25 -9.13
N LEU A 16 27.90 -5.26 -9.44
CA LEU A 16 27.57 -6.66 -9.20
C LEU A 16 27.36 -6.95 -7.71
N VAL A 17 28.32 -6.58 -6.87
CA VAL A 17 28.22 -6.78 -5.42
C VAL A 17 27.01 -6.02 -4.85
N GLY A 18 26.82 -4.76 -5.26
CA GLY A 18 25.68 -3.95 -4.84
C GLY A 18 24.34 -4.54 -5.27
N ALA A 19 24.23 -5.02 -6.50
CA ALA A 19 23.01 -5.68 -7.01
C ALA A 19 22.71 -6.97 -6.25
N THR A 20 23.73 -7.79 -5.96
CA THR A 20 23.51 -9.00 -5.15
C THR A 20 23.04 -8.69 -3.75
N LEU A 21 23.62 -7.68 -3.09
CA LEU A 21 23.18 -7.24 -1.77
C LEU A 21 21.77 -6.67 -1.81
N ALA A 22 21.44 -5.87 -2.84
CA ALA A 22 20.09 -5.37 -3.03
C ALA A 22 19.11 -6.54 -3.16
N LEU A 23 19.38 -7.54 -4.00
CA LEU A 23 18.48 -8.68 -4.16
C LEU A 23 18.33 -9.53 -2.88
N LEU A 24 19.42 -9.74 -2.12
CA LEU A 24 19.38 -10.51 -0.88
C LEU A 24 18.71 -9.76 0.28
N LEU A 25 18.87 -8.44 0.33
CA LEU A 25 18.43 -7.62 1.45
C LEU A 25 17.13 -6.86 1.19
N THR A 26 16.63 -6.83 -0.05
CA THR A 26 15.35 -6.19 -0.38
C THR A 26 14.21 -7.03 0.20
N PRO A 27 13.34 -6.43 1.04
CA PRO A 27 12.35 -7.18 1.82
C PRO A 27 11.19 -7.77 0.99
N ALA A 28 10.95 -7.28 -0.22
CA ALA A 28 9.91 -7.78 -1.12
C ALA A 28 10.16 -7.33 -2.56
N SER A 29 9.66 -8.09 -3.54
CA SER A 29 9.62 -7.63 -4.92
C SER A 29 8.70 -6.41 -5.06
N GLY A 30 8.95 -5.55 -6.04
CA GLY A 30 8.11 -4.38 -6.29
C GLY A 30 6.64 -4.75 -6.57
N ASP A 31 6.43 -5.91 -7.20
CA ASP A 31 5.09 -6.43 -7.50
C ASP A 31 4.36 -6.89 -6.23
N ASP A 32 5.06 -7.55 -5.30
CA ASP A 32 4.48 -7.92 -4.00
C ASP A 32 4.07 -6.70 -3.20
N LEU A 33 4.88 -5.63 -3.24
CA LEU A 33 4.54 -4.38 -2.55
C LEU A 33 3.29 -3.73 -3.15
N ARG A 34 3.21 -3.68 -4.48
CA ARG A 34 2.03 -3.16 -5.20
C ARG A 34 0.79 -3.99 -4.88
N ALA A 35 0.89 -5.32 -4.91
CA ALA A 35 -0.21 -6.22 -4.57
C ALA A 35 -0.70 -6.01 -3.12
N LYS A 36 0.23 -5.90 -2.16
CA LYS A 36 -0.09 -5.60 -0.75
C LYS A 36 -0.78 -4.25 -0.58
N MET A 37 -0.30 -3.21 -1.27
CA MET A 37 -0.93 -1.88 -1.23
C MET A 37 -2.34 -1.90 -1.82
N GLN A 38 -2.52 -2.58 -2.96
CA GLN A 38 -3.84 -2.71 -3.59
C GLN A 38 -4.82 -3.48 -2.69
N ALA A 39 -4.38 -4.58 -2.08
CA ALA A 39 -5.18 -5.35 -1.14
C ALA A 39 -5.57 -4.53 0.10
N GLN A 40 -4.64 -3.77 0.68
CA GLN A 40 -4.96 -2.85 1.78
C GLN A 40 -5.96 -1.78 1.36
N ALA A 41 -5.78 -1.16 0.20
CA ALA A 41 -6.68 -0.13 -0.29
C ALA A 41 -8.10 -0.66 -0.50
N GLN A 42 -8.24 -1.86 -1.08
CA GLN A 42 -9.54 -2.52 -1.24
C GLN A 42 -10.18 -2.82 0.12
N ARG A 43 -9.41 -3.31 1.08
CA ARG A 43 -9.90 -3.59 2.43
C ARG A 43 -10.42 -2.33 3.12
N ILE A 44 -9.66 -1.22 3.06
CA ILE A 44 -10.07 0.06 3.63
C ILE A 44 -11.36 0.55 2.97
N GLN A 45 -11.48 0.46 1.64
CA GLN A 45 -12.71 0.85 0.93
C GLN A 45 -13.92 0.02 1.36
N ALA A 46 -13.74 -1.29 1.55
CA ALA A 46 -14.80 -2.17 2.02
C ALA A 46 -15.25 -1.79 3.43
N GLU A 47 -14.30 -1.60 4.36
CA GLU A 47 -14.56 -1.21 5.75
C GLU A 47 -15.28 0.14 5.83
N VAL A 48 -14.86 1.13 5.03
CA VAL A 48 -15.52 2.45 4.97
C VAL A 48 -16.95 2.33 4.44
N LYS A 49 -17.18 1.53 3.40
CA LYS A 49 -18.52 1.33 2.83
C LYS A 49 -19.44 0.65 3.82
N GLU A 50 -18.95 -0.36 4.52
CA GLU A 50 -19.70 -1.07 5.57
C GLU A 50 -20.03 -0.15 6.75
N ALA A 51 -19.04 0.60 7.25
CA ALA A 51 -19.25 1.58 8.31
C ALA A 51 -20.25 2.67 7.89
N ALA A 52 -20.18 3.16 6.65
CA ALA A 52 -21.13 4.13 6.12
C ALA A 52 -22.54 3.56 6.02
N ALA A 53 -22.69 2.30 5.61
CA ALA A 53 -23.98 1.61 5.57
C ALA A 53 -24.57 1.41 6.97
N ALA A 54 -23.74 0.97 7.94
CA ALA A 54 -24.15 0.82 9.33
C ALA A 54 -24.62 2.16 9.93
N ARG A 55 -23.86 3.24 9.72
CA ARG A 55 -24.23 4.59 10.17
C ARG A 55 -25.51 5.10 9.53
N ARG A 56 -25.75 4.80 8.25
CA ARG A 56 -27.00 5.18 7.57
C ARG A 56 -28.20 4.51 8.22
N ASN A 57 -28.11 3.21 8.51
CA ASN A 57 -29.19 2.49 9.17
C ASN A 57 -29.47 3.05 10.58
N GLU A 58 -28.42 3.32 11.37
CA GLU A 58 -28.55 3.95 12.70
C GLU A 58 -29.24 5.32 12.64
N LEU A 59 -28.91 6.14 11.63
CA LEU A 59 -29.49 7.48 11.46
C LEU A 59 -30.94 7.43 10.95
N GLU A 60 -31.28 6.46 10.09
CA GLU A 60 -32.66 6.24 9.65
C GLU A 60 -33.56 5.84 10.82
N GLU A 61 -33.09 4.97 11.71
CA GLU A 61 -33.81 4.54 12.91
C GLU A 61 -34.03 5.71 13.89
N GLN A 62 -33.02 6.57 14.06
CA GLN A 62 -33.14 7.80 14.85
C GLN A 62 -34.11 8.80 14.22
N LEU A 63 -34.13 8.95 12.90
CA LEU A 63 -35.07 9.81 12.19
C LEU A 63 -36.52 9.34 12.35
N ILE A 64 -36.77 8.03 12.34
CA ILE A 64 -38.11 7.46 12.59
C ILE A 64 -38.54 7.75 14.03
N THR A 65 -37.61 7.64 14.98
CA THR A 65 -37.88 7.94 16.40
C THR A 65 -38.20 9.42 16.62
N LEU A 66 -37.47 10.33 15.96
CA LEU A 66 -37.70 11.78 16.03
C LEU A 66 -38.92 12.24 15.23
N ARG A 67 -39.34 11.49 14.21
CA ARG A 67 -40.55 11.78 13.41
C ARG A 67 -41.84 11.33 14.09
N LYS A 68 -41.78 10.63 15.23
CA LYS A 68 -42.99 10.39 16.04
C LYS A 68 -43.56 11.74 16.49
N PRO A 69 -44.84 12.04 16.18
CA PRO A 69 -45.48 13.27 16.63
C PRO A 69 -45.42 13.32 18.15
N ARG A 70 -44.96 14.46 18.66
CA ARG A 70 -44.95 14.76 20.09
C ARG A 70 -46.38 15.17 20.45
N ASP A 71 -47.14 14.21 20.98
CA ASP A 71 -48.39 14.48 21.71
C ASP A 71 -48.07 15.07 23.10
#